data_AF-A0A9E3AD02-F1
#
_entry.id   AF-A0A9E3AD02-F1
#
_cell.length_a   1.000
_cell.length_b   1.000
_cell.length_c   1.000
_cell.angle_alpha   90.00
_cell.angle_beta   90.00
_cell.angle_gamma   90.00
#
_symmetry.space_group_name_H-M   'P 1'
#
loop_
_entity.id
_entity.type
_entity.pdbx_description
1 polymer ?
#
loop_
_entity_poly.entity_id
_entity_poly.type
_entity_poly.pdbx_seq_one_letter_code
_entity_poly.pdbx_strand_id
1 'polypeptide(L)'
;MALDQTRKLLTVACVALPCSASAQPRNASTIEAAPPVQPYDYGVQNTYDYRYNPEVRQDRILFARRATRQFCPKIQIVGESKFETEIFGLTTGKPDYAVYLKCLR
;
A
#
# COMPACT_ATOMS: atom_id res chain seq x y z
N MET A 1 1.46 34.49 -56.81
CA MET A 1 2.17 33.46 -56.01
C MET A 1 1.85 33.71 -54.55
N ALA A 2 1.21 32.73 -53.90
CA ALA A 2 1.04 32.52 -52.45
C ALA A 2 -0.36 31.93 -52.23
N LEU A 3 -0.48 30.63 -52.52
CA LEU A 3 -1.67 29.84 -52.24
C LEU A 3 -1.47 29.14 -50.90
N ASP A 4 -2.43 29.38 -50.02
CA ASP A 4 -2.97 28.49 -49.01
C ASP A 4 -2.09 27.83 -47.94
N GLN A 5 -2.36 28.31 -46.73
CA GLN A 5 -2.35 27.59 -45.45
C GLN A 5 -2.66 26.10 -45.57
N THR A 6 -1.66 25.26 -45.32
CA THR A 6 -1.88 23.86 -44.95
C THR A 6 -1.41 23.59 -43.53
N ARG A 7 -2.33 23.87 -42.59
CA ARG A 7 -2.44 23.17 -41.30
C ARG A 7 -2.68 21.68 -41.56
N LYS A 8 -1.69 20.83 -41.31
CA LYS A 8 -1.89 19.39 -41.09
C LYS A 8 -1.00 18.98 -39.92
N LEU A 9 -1.59 18.91 -38.72
CA LEU A 9 -1.94 17.64 -38.07
C LEU A 9 -0.69 16.82 -37.73
N LEU A 10 0.01 17.24 -36.67
CA LEU A 10 0.85 16.34 -35.87
C LEU A 10 0.14 16.13 -34.53
N THR A 11 -0.88 15.27 -34.56
CA THR A 11 -1.52 14.75 -33.36
C THR A 11 -0.64 13.60 -32.86
N VAL A 12 0.38 13.93 -32.06
CA VAL A 12 1.14 12.92 -31.32
C VAL A 12 0.25 12.48 -30.15
N ALA A 13 -0.42 11.34 -30.32
CA ALA A 13 -1.10 10.65 -29.24
C ALA A 13 -0.02 10.08 -28.31
N CYS A 14 0.37 10.84 -27.28
CA CYS A 14 1.01 10.26 -26.11
C CYS A 14 0.00 9.36 -25.41
N VAL A 15 0.02 8.07 -25.76
CA VAL A 15 -0.64 7.02 -24.99
C VAL A 15 0.00 7.08 -23.60
N ALA A 16 -0.76 7.59 -22.63
CA ALA A 16 -0.39 7.57 -21.23
C ALA A 16 -0.24 6.11 -20.80
N LEU A 17 1.00 5.63 -20.78
CA LEU A 17 1.37 4.43 -20.04
C LEU A 17 1.03 4.68 -18.56
N PRO A 18 0.12 3.93 -17.93
CA PRO A 18 0.04 3.91 -16.48
C PRO A 18 1.25 3.12 -15.97
N CYS A 19 2.42 3.76 -15.95
CA CYS A 19 3.54 3.30 -15.12
C CYS A 19 3.27 3.69 -13.67
N SER A 20 2.22 3.13 -13.08
CA SER A 20 2.09 3.00 -11.64
C SER A 20 2.49 1.58 -11.25
N ALA A 21 3.68 1.16 -11.69
CA ALA A 21 4.44 0.19 -10.94
C ALA A 21 5.02 0.94 -9.74
N SER A 22 4.20 1.17 -8.71
CA SER A 22 4.73 1.49 -7.40
C SER A 22 5.55 0.27 -6.97
N ALA A 23 6.87 0.35 -7.17
CA ALA A 23 7.79 -0.51 -6.47
C ALA A 23 7.69 -0.12 -5.00
N GLN A 24 6.72 -0.73 -4.30
CA GLN A 24 6.56 -0.55 -2.86
C GLN A 24 7.88 -1.02 -2.24
N PRO A 25 8.58 -0.17 -1.47
CA PRO A 25 9.78 -0.60 -0.78
C PRO A 25 9.40 -1.79 0.10
N ARG A 26 9.99 -2.97 -0.17
CA ARG A 26 9.69 -4.22 0.55
C ARG A 26 10.00 -4.17 2.06
N ASN A 27 10.56 -3.05 2.53
CA ASN A 27 11.13 -2.88 3.87
C ASN A 27 10.65 -1.58 4.56
N ALA A 28 9.48 -1.06 4.19
CA ALA A 28 8.87 0.05 4.92
C ALA A 28 7.43 -0.31 5.26
N SER A 29 7.07 -0.13 6.53
CA SER A 29 5.70 -0.27 6.99
C SER A 29 4.87 0.83 6.36
N THR A 30 4.25 0.49 5.24
CA THR A 30 3.48 1.44 4.45
C THR A 30 2.06 1.48 5.03
N ILE A 31 1.59 2.69 5.30
CA ILE A 31 0.18 2.95 5.57
C ILE A 31 -0.46 3.20 4.22
N GLU A 32 -1.40 2.36 3.84
CA GLU A 32 -2.10 2.44 2.56
C GLU A 32 -3.58 2.66 2.79
N ALA A 33 -4.15 3.66 2.12
CA ALA A 33 -5.60 3.85 2.12
C ALA A 33 -6.26 2.71 1.35
N ALA A 34 -7.38 2.23 1.86
CA ALA A 34 -8.13 1.18 1.20
C ALA A 34 -8.70 1.67 -0.15
N PRO A 35 -8.68 0.84 -1.19
CA PRO A 35 -9.48 1.07 -2.37
C PRO A 35 -10.98 1.23 -2.01
N PRO A 36 -11.77 1.91 -2.86
CA PRO A 36 -13.21 2.01 -2.65
C PRO A 36 -13.86 0.65 -2.43
N VAL A 37 -14.93 0.60 -1.64
CA VAL A 37 -15.77 -0.59 -1.38
C VAL A 37 -15.17 -1.61 -0.38
N GLN A 38 -13.94 -1.40 0.10
CA GLN A 38 -13.36 -2.28 1.12
C GLN A 38 -14.01 -2.11 2.51
N PRO A 39 -14.00 -3.16 3.36
CA PRO A 39 -14.55 -3.09 4.71
C PRO A 39 -13.66 -2.37 5.73
N TYR A 40 -12.47 -1.91 5.30
CA TYR A 40 -11.48 -1.16 6.08
C TYR A 40 -11.15 0.17 5.38
N ASP A 41 -10.61 1.13 6.13
CA ASP A 41 -10.22 2.44 5.60
C ASP A 41 -8.70 2.53 5.34
N TYR A 42 -7.89 1.86 6.17
CA TYR A 42 -6.45 1.79 5.99
C TYR A 42 -5.92 0.38 6.23
N GLY A 43 -4.90 -0.01 5.46
CA GLY A 43 -4.04 -1.15 5.71
C GLY A 43 -2.68 -0.69 6.20
N VAL A 44 -2.17 -1.30 7.27
CA VAL A 44 -0.82 -1.04 7.77
C VAL A 44 0.02 -2.29 7.56
N GLN A 45 1.01 -2.20 6.67
CA GLN A 45 2.00 -3.26 6.53
C GLN A 45 2.92 -3.25 7.76
N ASN A 46 3.13 -4.44 8.34
CA ASN A 46 3.95 -4.67 9.51
C ASN A 46 5.13 -5.55 9.09
N THR A 47 6.31 -4.93 8.98
CA THR A 47 7.58 -5.58 8.63
C THR A 47 8.50 -5.59 9.85
N TYR A 48 9.58 -6.38 9.79
CA TYR A 48 10.57 -6.50 10.88
C TYR A 48 11.51 -5.28 11.01
N ASP A 49 11.31 -4.23 10.22
CA ASP A 49 12.23 -3.07 10.14
C ASP A 49 12.11 -2.13 11.34
N TYR A 50 10.98 -2.17 12.03
CA TYR A 50 10.72 -1.37 13.22
C TYR A 50 10.97 -2.23 14.44
N ARG A 51 11.59 -1.66 15.49
CA ARG A 51 12.01 -2.35 16.73
C ARG A 51 10.85 -2.92 17.57
N TYR A 52 10.01 -3.77 16.99
CA TYR A 52 8.94 -4.57 17.58
C TYR A 52 8.93 -5.96 16.91
N ASN A 53 8.21 -6.93 17.46
CA ASN A 53 8.10 -8.26 16.85
C ASN A 53 6.77 -8.41 16.11
N PRO A 54 6.73 -8.37 14.76
CA PRO A 54 5.48 -8.52 14.02
C PRO A 54 4.87 -9.92 14.14
N GLU A 55 5.57 -10.95 14.64
CA GLU A 55 4.95 -12.25 14.95
C GLU A 55 3.97 -12.14 16.12
N VAL A 56 4.21 -11.19 17.04
CA VAL A 56 3.33 -10.92 18.18
C VAL A 56 2.17 -10.05 17.71
N ARG A 57 0.97 -10.62 17.71
CA ARG A 57 -0.26 -9.92 17.31
C ARG A 57 -0.47 -8.58 18.02
N GLN A 58 -0.21 -8.55 19.32
CA GLN A 58 -0.38 -7.34 20.13
C GLN A 58 0.53 -6.21 19.64
N ASP A 59 1.78 -6.52 19.29
CA ASP A 59 2.74 -5.54 18.80
C ASP A 59 2.31 -4.96 17.46
N ARG A 60 1.81 -5.82 16.54
CA ARG A 60 1.23 -5.36 15.26
C ARG A 60 0.09 -4.37 15.46
N ILE A 61 -0.83 -4.68 16.38
CA ILE A 61 -1.98 -3.82 16.65
C ILE A 61 -1.54 -2.49 17.29
N LEU A 62 -0.60 -2.53 18.23
CA LEU A 62 -0.05 -1.33 18.87
C LEU A 62 0.68 -0.45 17.86
N PHE A 63 1.46 -1.05 16.97
CA PHE A 63 2.14 -0.34 15.90
C PHE A 63 1.13 0.29 14.93
N ALA A 64 0.16 -0.49 14.43
CA ALA A 64 -0.88 0.02 13.53
C ALA A 64 -1.64 1.20 14.14
N ARG A 65 -2.05 1.10 15.41
CA ARG A 65 -2.67 2.21 16.16
C ARG A 65 -1.80 3.46 16.20
N ARG A 66 -0.50 3.29 16.47
CA ARG A 66 0.44 4.42 16.57
C ARG A 66 0.66 5.07 15.21
N ALA A 67 0.86 4.25 14.18
CA ALA A 67 1.13 4.68 12.82
C ALA A 67 -0.05 5.47 12.22
N THR A 68 -1.28 5.03 12.47
CA THR A 68 -2.47 5.66 11.86
C THR A 68 -3.11 6.75 12.71
N ARG A 69 -2.61 7.00 13.92
CA ARG A 69 -3.21 7.95 14.88
C ARG A 69 -3.42 9.35 14.31
N GLN A 70 -2.50 9.80 13.45
CA GLN A 70 -2.57 11.13 12.83
C GLN A 70 -3.70 11.26 11.81
N PHE A 71 -4.04 10.16 11.12
CA PHE A 71 -5.08 10.13 10.08
C PHE A 71 -6.43 9.67 10.64
N CYS A 72 -6.39 8.85 11.68
CA CYS A 72 -7.53 8.10 12.20
C CYS A 72 -7.41 8.00 13.73
N PRO A 73 -7.89 9.02 14.48
CA PRO A 73 -7.66 9.11 15.92
C PRO A 73 -8.36 8.01 16.73
N LYS A 74 -9.52 7.56 16.25
CA LYS A 74 -10.28 6.43 16.79
C LYS A 74 -10.34 5.34 15.74
N ILE A 75 -9.87 4.15 16.09
CA ILE A 75 -9.81 3.03 15.15
C ILE A 75 -10.48 1.78 15.70
N GLN A 76 -11.01 0.97 14.79
CA GLN A 76 -11.39 -0.41 15.00
C GLN A 76 -10.52 -1.30 14.11
N ILE A 77 -9.93 -2.35 14.69
CA ILE A 77 -9.25 -3.38 13.90
C ILE A 77 -10.33 -4.30 13.32
N VAL A 78 -10.34 -4.45 11.99
CA VAL A 78 -11.36 -5.25 11.29
C VAL A 78 -10.80 -6.53 10.69
N GLY A 79 -9.48 -6.65 10.57
CA GLY A 79 -8.85 -7.87 10.10
C GLY A 79 -7.33 -7.80 10.09
N GLU A 80 -6.71 -8.94 9.79
CA GLU A 80 -5.26 -9.08 9.65
C GLU A 80 -4.96 -10.11 8.53
N SER A 81 -3.85 -9.92 7.82
CA SER A 81 -3.32 -10.86 6.84
C SER A 81 -1.88 -11.21 7.16
N LYS A 82 -1.50 -12.46 6.88
CA LYS A 82 -0.12 -12.95 6.91
C LYS A 82 0.27 -13.34 5.49
N PHE A 83 1.40 -12.83 5.03
CA PHE A 83 1.96 -13.14 3.72
C PHE A 83 3.22 -13.98 3.94
N GLU A 84 3.12 -15.27 3.64
CA GLU A 84 4.28 -16.15 3.63
C GLU A 84 5.22 -15.71 2.51
N THR A 85 6.49 -15.50 2.83
CA THR A 85 7.53 -15.14 1.86
C THR A 85 8.35 -16.36 1.42
N GLU A 86 7.89 -17.57 1.76
CA GLU A 86 8.55 -18.82 1.39
C GLU A 86 8.39 -19.13 -0.10
N ILE A 87 9.51 -19.36 -0.79
CA ILE A 87 9.53 -19.83 -2.17
C ILE A 87 9.94 -21.30 -2.14
N PHE A 88 8.96 -22.21 -2.22
CA PHE A 88 9.14 -23.66 -2.43
C PHE A 88 10.28 -24.31 -1.61
N GLY A 89 10.41 -23.98 -0.33
CA GLY A 89 11.43 -24.56 0.55
C GLY A 89 12.88 -24.13 0.28
N LEU A 90 13.14 -23.23 -0.68
CA LEU A 90 14.48 -22.74 -1.00
C LEU A 90 14.87 -21.49 -0.20
N THR A 91 13.88 -20.67 0.16
CA THR A 91 14.11 -19.43 0.90
C THR A 91 13.13 -19.35 2.06
N THR A 92 13.58 -19.58 3.28
CA THR A 92 12.83 -19.24 4.50
C THR A 92 12.90 -17.74 4.73
N GLY A 93 12.03 -16.99 4.05
CA GLY A 93 11.79 -15.59 4.37
C GLY A 93 10.92 -15.48 5.63
N LYS A 94 11.09 -14.40 6.40
CA LYS A 94 10.14 -14.10 7.47
C LYS A 94 8.83 -13.60 6.85
N PRO A 95 7.66 -14.00 7.38
CA PRO A 95 6.39 -13.58 6.83
C PRO A 95 6.15 -12.09 7.05
N ASP A 96 5.53 -11.44 6.08
CA ASP A 96 5.02 -10.09 6.25
C ASP A 96 3.60 -10.12 6.81
N TYR A 97 3.20 -9.07 7.51
CA TYR A 97 1.86 -8.96 8.06
C TYR A 97 1.19 -7.67 7.60
N ALA A 98 -0.13 -7.67 7.51
CA ALA A 98 -0.92 -6.46 7.37
C ALA A 98 -2.04 -6.42 8.40
N VAL A 99 -2.30 -5.25 8.97
CA VAL A 99 -3.42 -4.99 9.86
C VAL A 99 -4.38 -4.05 9.15
N TYR A 100 -5.64 -4.45 9.04
CA TYR A 100 -6.69 -3.65 8.43
C TYR A 100 -7.52 -2.96 9.51
N LEU A 101 -7.71 -1.67 9.33
CA LEU A 101 -8.36 -0.83 10.32
C LEU A 101 -9.38 0.12 9.70
N LYS A 102 -10.43 0.36 10.46
CA LYS A 102 -11.55 1.21 10.13
C LYS A 102 -11.60 2.39 11.08
N CYS A 103 -11.82 3.58 10.54
CA CYS A 103 -11.98 4.80 11.31
C CYS A 103 -13.36 4.86 11.93
N LEU A 104 -13.37 5.09 13.24
CA LEU A 104 -14.59 5.38 13.97
C LEU A 104 -14.76 6.89 13.98
N ARG A 105 -15.96 7.36 13.60
CA ARG A 105 -16.33 8.76 13.70
C ARG A 105 -16.61 9.14 15.17
#